data_AF-A0A099P2S8-F1
#
_entry.id   AF-A0A099P2S8-F1
#
_cell.length_a   1.000
_cell.length_b   1.000
_cell.length_c   1.000
_cell.angle_alpha   90.00
_cell.angle_beta   90.00
_cell.angle_gamma   90.00
#
_symmetry.space_group_name_H-M   'P 1'
#
loop_
_entity.id
_entity.type
_entity.pdbx_description
1 polymer ?
#
loop_
_entity_poly.entity_id
_entity_poly.type
_entity_poly.pdbx_seq_one_letter_code
_entity_poly.pdbx_strand_id
1 'polypeptide(L)'
;MSLTSSSDSIVSRINKTYTVDDPALQESVVEEAMNYYLSIRESNDPINNNTNENKLIKDHLFCCSDSSSTIVSFLVVVLAGFAVDFNNEQFIPIRTCINNCTDCLLSYHRKRALIRKNFLLEKMVPYNQIQSTMEKPTIWEADNLYSQIEKSIDNKLENEELKKLLTRIFFECLLNPSILRYHDKLKIYFNHCLQFLDDSHDLLVSKGLKIYPGLVYLLFSDDENQRNWAISKLPYNKEDKIYYKDSDFDPLFIEEYEIHFFNIQKPDFFTDERSIQFWTNLIPLIRFSSVDTIRSTIMEPFSCASYRDDKRIRIVPLYQVFINHVFSYLKTPLPFLLRFLGVSLEKFKMQLFEFIKPHNYMSFFDMAFNNPTYKKYLQELPPETFPSSLSQLDTSRNPLFIDLVKWMEICSHILNDS
;
A
#
# COMPACT_ATOMS: atom_id res chain seq x y z
N MET A 1 -9.96 -25.10 36.74
CA MET A 1 -11.15 -24.65 35.99
C MET A 1 -10.77 -24.60 34.53
N SER A 2 -11.30 -25.52 33.73
CA SER A 2 -11.01 -25.68 32.31
C SER A 2 -11.73 -24.60 31.52
N LEU A 3 -11.03 -23.92 30.61
CA LEU A 3 -11.61 -23.27 29.43
C LEU A 3 -10.45 -22.89 28.50
N THR A 4 -9.83 -23.89 27.85
CA THR A 4 -9.14 -23.63 26.59
C THR A 4 -10.24 -23.35 25.57
N SER A 5 -10.66 -22.10 25.43
CA SER A 5 -11.47 -21.68 24.29
C SER A 5 -10.71 -22.09 23.03
N SER A 6 -11.39 -22.71 22.06
CA SER A 6 -10.75 -23.00 20.79
C SER A 6 -10.26 -21.70 20.17
N SER A 7 -9.12 -21.72 19.46
CA SER A 7 -8.58 -20.54 18.78
C SER A 7 -9.64 -19.86 17.89
N ASP A 8 -10.50 -20.65 17.24
CA ASP A 8 -11.63 -20.16 16.45
C ASP A 8 -12.69 -19.42 17.29
N SER A 9 -12.93 -19.86 18.54
CA SER A 9 -13.80 -19.15 19.48
C SER A 9 -13.20 -17.79 19.84
N ILE A 10 -11.89 -17.69 20.04
CA ILE A 10 -11.21 -16.42 20.34
C ILE A 10 -11.33 -15.49 19.13
N VAL A 11 -11.07 -15.98 17.92
CA VAL A 11 -11.22 -15.20 16.67
C VAL A 11 -12.66 -14.69 16.49
N SER A 12 -13.66 -15.53 16.73
CA SER A 12 -15.06 -15.11 16.68
C SER A 12 -15.34 -13.96 17.65
N ARG A 13 -14.76 -14.00 18.86
CA ARG A 13 -14.90 -12.93 19.84
C ARG A 13 -14.12 -11.69 19.47
N ILE A 14 -12.92 -11.81 18.90
CA ILE A 14 -12.17 -10.69 18.32
C ILE A 14 -13.05 -9.96 17.30
N ASN A 15 -13.68 -10.70 16.37
CA ASN A 15 -14.55 -10.10 15.37
C ASN A 15 -15.76 -9.36 16.01
N LYS A 16 -16.31 -9.90 17.11
CA LYS A 16 -17.38 -9.20 17.85
C LYS A 16 -16.91 -7.88 18.46
N THR A 17 -15.64 -7.74 18.84
CA THR A 17 -15.10 -6.48 19.39
C THR A 17 -15.15 -5.32 18.41
N TYR A 18 -15.12 -5.61 17.10
CA TYR A 18 -15.23 -4.59 16.06
C TYR A 18 -16.65 -4.02 15.94
N THR A 19 -17.67 -4.86 16.13
CA THR A 19 -19.07 -4.46 15.96
C THR A 19 -19.78 -4.08 17.26
N VAL A 20 -19.28 -4.56 18.41
CA VAL A 20 -19.88 -4.34 19.73
C VAL A 20 -18.99 -3.41 20.54
N ASP A 21 -19.58 -2.34 21.07
CA ASP A 21 -18.90 -1.42 21.97
C ASP A 21 -19.14 -1.79 23.43
N ASP A 22 -18.39 -2.79 23.89
CA ASP A 22 -18.41 -3.30 25.26
C ASP A 22 -16.98 -3.40 25.80
N PRO A 23 -16.58 -2.51 26.73
CA PRO A 23 -15.25 -2.53 27.35
C PRO A 23 -14.94 -3.84 28.07
N ALA A 24 -15.92 -4.48 28.72
CA ALA A 24 -15.71 -5.73 29.43
C ALA A 24 -15.44 -6.89 28.46
N LEU A 25 -16.13 -6.88 27.31
CA LEU A 25 -15.83 -7.82 26.22
C LEU A 25 -14.42 -7.61 25.68
N GLN A 26 -14.01 -6.35 25.45
CA GLN A 26 -12.68 -6.03 24.92
C GLN A 26 -11.57 -6.49 25.87
N GLU A 27 -11.68 -6.17 27.16
CA GLU A 27 -10.72 -6.58 28.19
C GLU A 27 -10.61 -8.11 28.26
N SER A 28 -11.74 -8.81 28.32
CA SER A 28 -11.78 -10.28 28.36
C SER A 28 -11.19 -10.91 27.08
N VAL A 29 -11.40 -10.32 25.90
CA VAL A 29 -10.81 -10.83 24.65
C VAL A 29 -9.31 -10.62 24.60
N VAL A 30 -8.80 -9.49 25.11
CA VAL A 30 -7.36 -9.24 25.22
C VAL A 30 -6.72 -10.22 26.19
N GLU A 31 -7.35 -10.48 27.34
CA GLU A 31 -6.89 -11.47 28.31
C GLU A 31 -6.85 -12.88 27.70
N GLU A 32 -7.89 -13.28 26.97
CA GLU A 32 -7.92 -14.58 26.26
C GLU A 32 -6.86 -14.69 25.17
N ALA A 33 -6.64 -13.62 24.38
CA ALA A 33 -5.59 -13.57 23.38
C ALA A 33 -4.19 -13.67 24.01
N MET A 34 -3.97 -13.00 25.15
CA MET A 34 -2.73 -13.10 25.91
C MET A 34 -2.52 -14.50 26.48
N ASN A 35 -3.53 -15.10 27.10
CA ASN A 35 -3.46 -16.45 27.64
C ASN A 35 -3.20 -17.48 26.52
N TYR A 36 -3.82 -17.31 25.36
CA TYR A 36 -3.53 -18.12 24.18
C TYR A 36 -2.06 -17.98 23.74
N TYR A 37 -1.57 -16.75 23.58
CA TYR A 37 -0.17 -16.49 23.21
C TYR A 37 0.82 -17.07 24.23
N LEU A 38 0.58 -16.87 25.52
CA LEU A 38 1.40 -17.43 26.60
C LEU A 38 1.34 -18.96 26.61
N SER A 39 0.18 -19.58 26.36
CA SER A 39 0.08 -21.04 26.29
C SER A 39 0.90 -21.64 25.14
N ILE A 40 0.96 -20.97 23.98
CA ILE A 40 1.84 -21.38 22.87
C ILE A 40 3.31 -21.24 23.28
N ARG A 41 3.64 -20.20 24.05
CA ARG A 41 4.99 -19.97 24.55
C ARG A 41 5.40 -20.99 25.63
N GLU A 42 4.51 -21.30 26.56
CA GLU A 42 4.76 -22.10 27.79
C GLU A 42 4.57 -23.60 27.61
N SER A 43 3.79 -24.06 26.62
CA SER A 43 3.54 -25.48 26.34
C SER A 43 4.78 -26.32 25.99
N ASN A 44 5.99 -25.75 26.07
CA ASN A 44 7.27 -26.40 25.81
C ASN A 44 8.40 -25.92 26.75
N ASP A 45 8.18 -25.93 28.07
CA ASP A 45 9.30 -26.05 29.00
C ASP A 45 9.96 -27.44 28.79
N PRO A 46 11.30 -27.56 28.71
CA PRO A 46 12.00 -28.74 28.17
C PRO A 46 11.85 -30.03 28.99
N ILE A 47 11.04 -30.00 30.06
CA ILE A 47 10.85 -31.13 30.96
C ILE A 47 9.76 -32.09 30.45
N ASN A 48 8.81 -31.67 29.60
CA ASN A 48 7.73 -32.55 29.12
C ASN A 48 7.08 -32.08 27.81
N ASN A 49 7.70 -32.28 26.63
CA ASN A 49 6.99 -32.66 25.37
C ASN A 49 7.94 -32.65 24.15
N ASN A 50 8.30 -33.86 23.69
CA ASN A 50 8.97 -34.11 22.41
C ASN A 50 7.94 -34.43 21.30
N THR A 51 7.01 -33.52 21.02
CA THR A 51 6.13 -33.66 19.84
C THR A 51 6.50 -32.60 18.80
N ASN A 52 6.84 -33.05 17.58
CA ASN A 52 7.30 -32.19 16.48
C ASN A 52 6.33 -31.04 16.14
N GLU A 53 5.03 -31.19 16.41
CA GLU A 53 3.98 -30.21 16.14
C GLU A 53 4.12 -28.92 17.00
N ASN A 54 4.48 -29.05 18.29
CA ASN A 54 4.54 -27.89 19.19
C ASN A 54 5.77 -27.01 18.95
N LYS A 55 6.87 -27.60 18.46
CA LYS A 55 8.07 -26.87 18.03
C LYS A 55 7.81 -26.07 16.75
N LEU A 56 7.06 -26.64 15.81
CA LEU A 56 6.63 -25.98 14.58
C LEU A 56 5.78 -24.73 14.88
N ILE A 57 4.87 -24.76 15.86
CA ILE A 57 3.98 -23.63 16.16
C ILE A 57 4.74 -22.42 16.76
N LYS A 58 5.73 -22.65 17.63
CA LYS A 58 6.53 -21.57 18.24
C LYS A 58 7.38 -20.81 17.22
N ASP A 59 7.97 -21.53 16.28
CA ASP A 59 8.82 -20.93 15.24
C ASP A 59 7.97 -20.36 14.09
N HIS A 60 6.69 -20.74 14.01
CA HIS A 60 5.75 -20.36 12.95
C HIS A 60 4.40 -19.78 13.45
N LEU A 61 4.43 -18.87 14.43
CA LEU A 61 3.26 -18.26 15.09
C LEU A 61 2.19 -17.73 14.11
N PHE A 62 2.60 -17.22 12.95
CA PHE A 62 1.72 -16.56 11.98
C PHE A 62 1.40 -17.41 10.74
N CYS A 63 2.07 -18.55 10.52
CA CYS A 63 1.76 -19.40 9.37
C CYS A 63 1.35 -20.83 9.74
N CYS A 64 1.30 -21.16 11.04
CA CYS A 64 0.78 -22.43 11.52
C CYS A 64 -0.75 -22.55 11.36
N SER A 65 -1.50 -21.48 11.58
CA SER A 65 -2.96 -21.41 11.36
C SER A 65 -3.44 -19.97 11.20
N ASP A 66 -4.56 -19.80 10.49
CA ASP A 66 -5.19 -18.49 10.32
C ASP A 66 -5.63 -17.88 11.66
N SER A 67 -6.14 -18.72 12.57
CA SER A 67 -6.61 -18.31 13.89
C SER A 67 -5.45 -17.81 14.76
N SER A 68 -4.32 -18.53 14.79
CA SER A 68 -3.11 -18.07 15.50
C SER A 68 -2.61 -16.74 14.96
N SER A 69 -2.49 -16.62 13.64
CA SER A 69 -2.05 -15.37 13.01
C SER A 69 -2.97 -14.20 13.36
N THR A 70 -4.28 -14.44 13.37
CA THR A 70 -5.28 -13.41 13.70
C THR A 70 -5.16 -12.98 15.16
N ILE A 71 -5.07 -13.93 16.10
CA ILE A 71 -4.99 -13.65 17.55
C ILE A 71 -3.71 -12.87 17.87
N VAL A 72 -2.55 -13.33 17.39
CA VAL A 72 -1.26 -12.70 17.72
C VAL A 72 -1.13 -11.32 17.05
N SER A 73 -1.56 -11.17 15.78
CA SER A 73 -1.56 -9.85 15.14
C SER A 73 -2.54 -8.88 15.81
N PHE A 74 -3.71 -9.35 16.25
CA PHE A 74 -4.68 -8.53 17.01
C PHE A 74 -4.05 -8.01 18.29
N LEU A 75 -3.37 -8.90 19.02
CA LEU A 75 -2.70 -8.55 20.25
C LEU A 75 -1.63 -7.47 20.04
N VAL A 76 -0.79 -7.59 19.01
CA VAL A 76 0.22 -6.57 18.68
C VAL A 76 -0.43 -5.20 18.43
N VAL A 77 -1.51 -5.15 17.63
CA VAL A 77 -2.20 -3.88 17.32
C VAL A 77 -2.86 -3.28 18.55
N VAL A 78 -3.55 -4.08 19.36
CA VAL A 78 -4.28 -3.57 20.53
C VAL A 78 -3.33 -3.12 21.64
N LEU A 79 -2.27 -3.90 21.93
CA LEU A 79 -1.27 -3.51 22.92
C LEU A 79 -0.49 -2.26 22.51
N ALA A 80 -0.31 -2.01 21.21
CA ALA A 80 0.21 -0.74 20.72
C ALA A 80 -0.69 0.44 21.12
N GLY A 81 -2.01 0.26 21.08
CA GLY A 81 -2.98 1.25 21.54
C GLY A 81 -2.79 1.63 23.00
N PHE A 82 -2.39 0.65 23.84
CA PHE A 82 -2.09 0.84 25.26
C PHE A 82 -0.66 1.34 25.56
N ALA A 83 0.14 1.66 24.54
CA ALA A 83 1.51 2.15 24.69
C ALA A 83 2.46 1.18 25.42
N VAL A 84 2.28 -0.11 25.19
CA VAL A 84 3.20 -1.14 25.69
C VAL A 84 4.58 -0.98 25.05
N ASP A 85 5.63 -1.24 25.82
CA ASP A 85 7.01 -1.33 25.33
C ASP A 85 7.24 -2.68 24.63
N PHE A 86 7.37 -2.63 23.30
CA PHE A 86 7.63 -3.80 22.46
C PHE A 86 9.05 -4.37 22.60
N ASN A 87 9.95 -3.70 23.34
CA ASN A 87 11.26 -4.26 23.69
C ASN A 87 11.20 -5.26 24.85
N ASN A 88 10.04 -5.41 25.48
CA ASN A 88 9.83 -6.40 26.54
C ASN A 88 10.08 -7.83 26.02
N GLU A 89 10.62 -8.70 26.88
CA GLU A 89 10.88 -10.12 26.61
C GLU A 89 9.66 -10.87 26.04
N GLN A 90 8.45 -10.42 26.37
CA GLN A 90 7.21 -10.99 25.84
C GLN A 90 7.07 -10.89 24.32
N PHE A 91 7.69 -9.92 23.65
CA PHE A 91 7.59 -9.72 22.20
C PHE A 91 8.79 -10.29 21.42
N ILE A 92 9.86 -10.71 22.11
CA ILE A 92 11.03 -11.34 21.48
C ILE A 92 10.61 -12.56 20.63
N PRO A 93 9.75 -13.49 21.11
CA PRO A 93 9.35 -14.65 20.30
C PRO A 93 8.62 -14.26 19.00
N ILE A 94 7.77 -13.24 19.05
CA ILE A 94 7.07 -12.70 17.87
C ILE A 94 8.11 -12.23 16.84
N ARG A 95 9.08 -11.42 17.26
CA ARG A 95 10.13 -10.91 16.37
C ARG A 95 11.02 -12.01 15.83
N THR A 96 11.39 -12.99 16.65
CA THR A 96 12.18 -14.16 16.23
C THR A 96 11.45 -14.96 15.15
N CYS A 97 10.15 -15.21 15.33
CA CYS A 97 9.32 -15.91 14.34
C CYS A 97 9.28 -15.16 12.99
N ILE A 98 9.04 -13.85 13.03
CA ILE A 98 9.01 -12.99 11.83
C ILE A 98 10.39 -12.91 11.17
N ASN A 99 11.48 -12.91 11.96
CA ASN A 99 12.85 -12.91 11.44
C ASN A 99 13.24 -14.21 10.72
N ASN A 100 12.68 -15.35 11.14
CA ASN A 100 13.11 -16.65 10.66
C ASN A 100 12.22 -17.23 9.55
N CYS A 101 11.00 -16.72 9.39
CA CYS A 101 10.03 -17.25 8.43
C CYS A 101 9.36 -16.14 7.62
N THR A 102 9.59 -16.14 6.31
CA THR A 102 9.01 -15.17 5.36
C THR A 102 7.49 -15.32 5.21
N ASP A 103 6.95 -16.53 5.36
CA ASP A 103 5.51 -16.76 5.42
C ASP A 103 4.88 -16.17 6.69
N CYS A 104 5.57 -16.28 7.83
CA CYS A 104 5.10 -15.64 9.05
C CYS A 104 5.13 -14.12 8.95
N LEU A 105 6.22 -13.56 8.41
CA LEU A 105 6.34 -12.14 8.15
C LEU A 105 5.21 -11.62 7.25
N LEU A 106 4.94 -12.32 6.14
CA LEU A 106 3.86 -11.95 5.24
C LEU A 106 2.48 -12.05 5.92
N SER A 107 2.18 -13.16 6.59
CA SER A 107 0.91 -13.34 7.31
C SER A 107 0.71 -12.30 8.41
N TYR A 108 1.76 -11.97 9.16
CA TYR A 108 1.73 -10.91 10.17
C TYR A 108 1.30 -9.57 9.57
N HIS A 109 1.96 -9.11 8.50
CA HIS A 109 1.63 -7.86 7.83
C HIS A 109 0.21 -7.87 7.24
N ARG A 110 -0.20 -8.96 6.57
CA ARG A 110 -1.56 -9.11 6.03
C ARG A 110 -2.62 -9.01 7.11
N LYS A 111 -2.46 -9.75 8.21
CA LYS A 111 -3.42 -9.73 9.32
C LYS A 111 -3.44 -8.37 10.00
N ARG A 112 -2.28 -7.75 10.19
CA ARG A 112 -2.16 -6.40 10.72
C ARG A 112 -2.95 -5.37 9.88
N ALA A 113 -2.79 -5.40 8.55
CA ALA A 113 -3.54 -4.53 7.64
C ALA A 113 -5.04 -4.83 7.63
N LEU A 114 -5.44 -6.10 7.73
CA LEU A 114 -6.84 -6.50 7.87
C LEU A 114 -7.46 -6.00 9.18
N ILE A 115 -6.75 -6.13 10.29
CA ILE A 115 -7.18 -5.63 11.60
C ILE A 115 -7.35 -4.11 11.56
N ARG A 116 -6.39 -3.39 10.94
CA ARG A 116 -6.49 -1.95 10.70
C ARG A 116 -7.74 -1.59 9.91
N LYS A 117 -8.02 -2.31 8.82
CA LYS A 117 -9.23 -2.14 8.01
C LYS A 117 -10.51 -2.33 8.85
N ASN A 118 -10.57 -3.37 9.68
CA ASN A 118 -11.74 -3.62 10.52
C ASN A 118 -11.92 -2.54 11.59
N PHE A 119 -10.84 -2.03 12.18
CA PHE A 119 -10.93 -0.89 13.10
C PHE A 119 -11.48 0.37 12.42
N LEU A 120 -11.07 0.63 11.17
CA LEU A 120 -11.53 1.78 10.40
C LEU A 120 -13.00 1.66 9.95
N LEU A 121 -13.43 0.48 9.50
CA LEU A 121 -14.73 0.27 8.85
C LEU A 121 -15.83 -0.24 9.78
N GLU A 122 -15.49 -1.19 10.65
CA GLU A 122 -16.48 -1.86 11.50
C GLU A 122 -16.55 -1.18 12.86
N LYS A 123 -15.39 -0.91 13.47
CA LYS A 123 -15.31 -0.23 14.77
C LYS A 123 -15.42 1.29 14.66
N MET A 124 -15.30 1.84 13.45
CA MET A 124 -15.34 3.29 13.17
C MET A 124 -14.32 4.09 14.00
N VAL A 125 -13.14 3.51 14.25
CA VAL A 125 -12.05 4.21 14.92
C VAL A 125 -11.57 5.36 14.01
N PRO A 126 -11.38 6.59 14.54
CA PRO A 126 -10.87 7.71 13.77
C PRO A 126 -9.50 7.41 13.13
N TYR A 127 -9.33 7.85 11.88
CA TYR A 127 -8.14 7.55 11.07
C TYR A 127 -6.81 7.88 11.78
N ASN A 128 -6.71 9.06 12.39
CA ASN A 128 -5.48 9.48 13.07
C ASN A 128 -5.18 8.64 14.31
N GLN A 129 -6.22 8.18 15.02
CA GLN A 129 -6.05 7.35 16.21
C GLN A 129 -5.52 5.96 15.81
N ILE A 130 -6.07 5.35 14.77
CA ILE A 130 -5.54 4.08 14.28
C ILE A 130 -4.13 4.26 13.71
N GLN A 131 -3.84 5.35 12.99
CA GLN A 131 -2.52 5.62 12.45
C GLN A 131 -1.45 5.73 13.55
N SER A 132 -1.75 6.47 14.63
CA SER A 132 -0.86 6.56 15.80
C SER A 132 -0.68 5.22 16.52
N THR A 133 -1.71 4.37 16.52
CA THR A 133 -1.63 3.01 17.06
C THR A 133 -0.68 2.14 16.21
N MET A 134 -0.78 2.24 14.88
CA MET A 134 0.05 1.49 13.93
C MET A 134 1.52 1.94 13.89
N GLU A 135 1.80 3.16 14.32
CA GLU A 135 3.15 3.73 14.35
C GLU A 135 4.09 2.97 15.31
N LYS A 136 3.64 2.64 16.52
CA LYS A 136 4.49 1.98 17.53
C LYS A 136 5.07 0.63 17.09
N PRO A 137 4.26 -0.35 16.60
CA PRO A 137 4.83 -1.60 16.11
C PRO A 137 5.72 -1.37 14.89
N THR A 138 5.43 -0.36 14.06
CA THR A 138 6.28 -0.02 12.91
C THR A 138 7.65 0.52 13.32
N ILE A 139 7.72 1.37 14.36
CA ILE A 139 9.01 1.84 14.91
C ILE A 139 9.81 0.67 15.47
N TRP A 140 9.16 -0.20 16.25
CA TRP A 140 9.80 -1.41 16.79
C TRP A 140 10.32 -2.35 15.69
N GLU A 141 9.55 -2.56 14.62
CA GLU A 141 9.99 -3.28 13.42
C GLU A 141 11.25 -2.63 12.84
N ALA A 142 11.23 -1.31 12.65
CA ALA A 142 12.34 -0.57 12.05
C ALA A 142 13.64 -0.65 12.88
N ASP A 143 13.54 -0.45 14.19
CA ASP A 143 14.67 -0.54 15.12
C ASP A 143 15.28 -1.95 15.10
N ASN A 144 14.43 -2.99 15.04
CA ASN A 144 14.91 -4.37 14.99
C ASN A 144 15.64 -4.68 13.67
N LEU A 145 15.12 -4.22 12.54
CA LEU A 145 15.77 -4.42 11.24
C LEU A 145 17.11 -3.69 11.18
N TYR A 146 17.16 -2.44 11.64
CA TYR A 146 18.40 -1.68 11.68
C TYR A 146 19.45 -2.32 12.60
N SER A 147 19.05 -2.76 13.80
CA SER A 147 19.95 -3.48 14.72
C SER A 147 20.54 -4.74 14.10
N GLN A 148 19.80 -5.45 13.25
CA GLN A 148 20.33 -6.61 12.53
C GLN A 148 21.38 -6.23 11.48
N ILE A 149 21.20 -5.09 10.80
CA ILE A 149 22.21 -4.55 9.89
C ILE A 149 23.48 -4.20 10.68
N GLU A 150 23.37 -3.46 11.78
CA GLU A 150 24.53 -3.10 12.61
C GLU A 150 25.29 -4.35 13.10
N LYS A 151 24.56 -5.33 13.66
CA LYS A 151 25.16 -6.60 14.09
C LYS A 151 25.81 -7.38 12.95
N SER A 152 25.25 -7.30 11.73
CA SER A 152 25.84 -7.99 10.58
C SER A 152 27.20 -7.42 10.17
N ILE A 153 27.36 -6.11 10.33
CA ILE A 153 28.61 -5.38 10.07
C ILE A 153 29.63 -5.72 11.16
N ASP A 154 29.22 -5.66 12.44
CA ASP A 154 30.10 -5.94 13.58
C ASP A 154 30.60 -7.39 13.56
N ASN A 155 29.73 -8.33 13.23
CA ASN A 155 30.04 -9.76 13.18
C ASN A 155 30.72 -10.19 11.86
N LYS A 156 30.88 -9.28 10.88
CA LYS A 156 31.44 -9.57 9.56
C LYS A 156 30.80 -10.80 8.91
N LEU A 157 29.47 -10.81 8.83
CA LEU A 157 28.74 -11.93 8.23
C LEU A 157 29.29 -12.28 6.84
N GLU A 158 29.30 -13.57 6.52
CA GLU A 158 29.70 -14.05 5.21
C GLU A 158 28.75 -13.53 4.13
N ASN A 159 29.24 -13.39 2.89
CA ASN A 159 28.49 -12.78 1.78
C ASN A 159 27.11 -13.42 1.55
N GLU A 160 27.01 -14.75 1.65
CA GLU A 160 25.75 -15.47 1.44
C GLU A 160 24.74 -15.26 2.58
N GLU A 161 25.22 -15.25 3.82
CA GLU A 161 24.37 -14.99 4.99
C GLU A 161 23.90 -13.54 5.01
N LEU A 162 24.80 -12.60 4.68
CA LEU A 162 24.48 -11.19 4.52
C LEU A 162 23.45 -10.97 3.41
N LYS A 163 23.60 -11.64 2.26
CA LYS A 163 22.63 -11.56 1.15
C LYS A 163 21.24 -12.02 1.60
N LYS A 164 21.14 -13.16 2.30
CA LYS A 164 19.86 -13.67 2.83
C LYS A 164 19.23 -12.70 3.82
N LEU A 165 20.04 -12.16 4.74
CA LEU A 165 19.58 -11.18 5.73
C LEU A 165 19.03 -9.93 5.04
N LEU A 166 19.81 -9.32 4.14
CA LEU A 166 19.42 -8.09 3.46
C LEU A 166 18.19 -8.29 2.55
N THR A 167 18.11 -9.41 1.84
CA THR A 167 16.93 -9.77 1.04
C THR A 167 15.66 -9.85 1.90
N ARG A 168 15.76 -10.42 3.10
CA ARG A 168 14.63 -10.47 4.05
C ARG A 168 14.27 -9.09 4.60
N ILE A 169 15.26 -8.27 4.95
CA ILE A 169 15.03 -6.90 5.42
C ILE A 169 14.33 -6.08 4.34
N PHE A 170 14.80 -6.16 3.09
CA PHE A 170 14.17 -5.49 1.96
C PHE A 170 12.76 -6.02 1.70
N PHE A 171 12.54 -7.33 1.82
CA PHE A 171 11.20 -7.93 1.74
C PHE A 171 10.24 -7.32 2.78
N GLU A 172 10.68 -7.14 4.03
CA GLU A 172 9.89 -6.49 5.08
C GLU A 172 9.63 -5.01 4.80
N CYS A 173 10.65 -4.26 4.37
CA CYS A 173 10.49 -2.86 3.95
C CYS A 173 9.52 -2.71 2.78
N LEU A 174 9.48 -3.66 1.85
CA LEU A 174 8.53 -3.68 0.74
C LEU A 174 7.10 -4.09 1.16
N LEU A 175 6.94 -4.82 2.26
CA LEU A 175 5.61 -5.09 2.84
C LEU A 175 5.08 -3.91 3.66
N ASN A 176 5.96 -3.17 4.34
CA ASN A 176 5.60 -2.01 5.17
C ASN A 176 6.56 -0.83 4.94
N PRO A 177 6.39 -0.02 3.89
CA PRO A 177 7.28 1.11 3.58
C PRO A 177 7.29 2.20 4.65
N SER A 178 6.30 2.24 5.55
CA SER A 178 6.30 3.12 6.70
C SER A 178 7.50 2.90 7.62
N ILE A 179 8.07 1.68 7.68
CA ILE A 179 9.35 1.39 8.36
C ILE A 179 10.45 2.36 7.91
N LEU A 180 10.55 2.61 6.60
CA LEU A 180 11.55 3.52 6.03
C LEU A 180 11.26 4.99 6.36
N ARG A 181 9.98 5.35 6.60
CA ARG A 181 9.60 6.72 6.98
C ARG A 181 9.89 7.03 8.44
N TYR A 182 9.86 6.02 9.31
CA TYR A 182 10.10 6.17 10.74
C TYR A 182 11.56 5.96 11.15
N HIS A 183 12.43 5.51 10.25
CA HIS A 183 13.83 5.22 10.59
C HIS A 183 14.82 5.66 9.50
N ASP A 184 15.32 6.89 9.60
CA ASP A 184 16.18 7.53 8.59
C ASP A 184 17.45 6.74 8.23
N LYS A 185 18.13 6.15 9.22
CA LYS A 185 19.36 5.39 8.95
C LYS A 185 19.08 4.14 8.10
N LEU A 186 18.02 3.40 8.42
CA LEU A 186 17.55 2.25 7.65
C LEU A 186 17.15 2.67 6.23
N LYS A 187 16.49 3.82 6.07
CA LYS A 187 16.19 4.40 4.75
C LYS A 187 17.45 4.70 3.94
N ILE A 188 18.49 5.26 4.56
CA ILE A 188 19.77 5.50 3.88
C ILE A 188 20.38 4.18 3.38
N TYR A 189 20.40 3.14 4.23
CA TYR A 189 20.86 1.80 3.81
C TYR A 189 20.02 1.23 2.67
N PHE A 190 18.70 1.32 2.78
CA PHE A 190 17.78 0.86 1.74
C PHE A 190 18.05 1.55 0.40
N ASN A 191 18.26 2.87 0.42
CA ASN A 191 18.55 3.66 -0.78
C ASN A 191 19.90 3.30 -1.43
N HIS A 192 20.89 2.88 -0.65
CA HIS A 192 22.22 2.52 -1.17
C HIS A 192 22.31 1.08 -1.67
N CYS A 193 21.43 0.18 -1.20
CA CYS A 193 21.52 -1.26 -1.47
C CYS A 193 20.40 -1.76 -2.40
N LEU A 194 20.06 -0.99 -3.44
CA LEU A 194 18.95 -1.30 -4.37
C LEU A 194 19.09 -2.66 -5.10
N GLN A 195 20.30 -3.20 -5.19
CA GLN A 195 20.56 -4.52 -5.79
C GLN A 195 19.79 -5.68 -5.16
N PHE A 196 19.34 -5.55 -3.89
CA PHE A 196 18.54 -6.60 -3.22
C PHE A 196 17.04 -6.51 -3.54
N LEU A 197 16.59 -5.44 -4.22
CA LEU A 197 15.18 -5.27 -4.55
C LEU A 197 14.65 -6.39 -5.46
N ASP A 198 15.45 -6.87 -6.40
CA ASP A 198 15.06 -7.95 -7.32
C ASP A 198 14.81 -9.27 -6.58
N ASP A 199 15.75 -9.68 -5.72
CA ASP A 199 15.61 -10.89 -4.91
C ASP A 199 14.36 -10.81 -4.00
N SER A 200 14.11 -9.66 -3.37
CA SER A 200 12.95 -9.45 -2.52
C SER A 200 11.63 -9.40 -3.31
N HIS A 201 11.63 -8.80 -4.50
CA HIS A 201 10.47 -8.77 -5.39
C HIS A 201 10.09 -10.16 -5.87
N ASP A 202 11.06 -10.94 -6.34
CA ASP A 202 10.83 -12.30 -6.82
C ASP A 202 10.22 -13.18 -5.70
N LEU A 203 10.70 -12.99 -4.46
CA LEU A 203 10.11 -13.65 -3.30
C LEU A 203 8.65 -13.22 -3.07
N LEU A 204 8.32 -11.93 -3.10
CA LEU A 204 6.94 -11.44 -2.95
C LEU A 204 6.01 -12.00 -4.04
N VAL A 205 6.45 -11.97 -5.29
CA VAL A 205 5.69 -12.50 -6.44
C VAL A 205 5.49 -14.01 -6.30
N SER A 206 6.50 -14.76 -5.85
CA SER A 206 6.38 -16.20 -5.59
C SER A 206 5.33 -16.53 -4.51
N LYS A 207 5.08 -15.59 -3.58
CA LYS A 207 4.03 -15.67 -2.56
C LYS A 207 2.67 -15.13 -3.03
N GLY A 208 2.54 -14.84 -4.33
CA GLY A 208 1.31 -14.42 -4.97
C GLY A 208 1.01 -12.92 -4.89
N LEU A 209 1.94 -12.08 -4.43
CA LEU A 209 1.75 -10.62 -4.40
C LEU A 209 2.15 -10.01 -5.75
N LYS A 210 1.16 -9.72 -6.60
CA LYS A 210 1.39 -9.03 -7.89
C LYS A 210 1.58 -7.53 -7.73
N ILE A 211 0.93 -6.94 -6.73
CA ILE A 211 1.04 -5.54 -6.36
C ILE A 211 1.07 -5.46 -4.84
N TYR A 212 1.93 -4.60 -4.30
CA TYR A 212 2.21 -4.52 -2.87
C TYR A 212 2.70 -3.12 -2.50
N PRO A 213 2.69 -2.75 -1.20
CA PRO A 213 3.02 -1.41 -0.72
C PRO A 213 4.35 -0.87 -1.24
N GLY A 214 5.42 -1.63 -1.12
CA GLY A 214 6.76 -1.24 -1.56
C GLY A 214 6.85 -0.91 -3.05
N LEU A 215 6.09 -1.59 -3.90
CA LEU A 215 6.03 -1.26 -5.32
C LEU A 215 5.41 0.13 -5.54
N VAL A 216 4.36 0.45 -4.79
CA VAL A 216 3.71 1.78 -4.83
C VAL A 216 4.63 2.85 -4.25
N TYR A 217 5.24 2.60 -3.09
CA TYR A 217 6.18 3.51 -2.45
C TYR A 217 7.31 3.91 -3.41
N LEU A 218 7.94 2.93 -4.05
CA LEU A 218 9.05 3.17 -4.97
C LEU A 218 8.59 3.81 -6.28
N LEU A 219 7.38 3.49 -6.77
CA LEU A 219 6.79 4.16 -7.92
C LEU A 219 6.60 5.66 -7.66
N PHE A 220 6.25 6.04 -6.44
CA PHE A 220 6.10 7.43 -6.00
C PHE A 220 7.39 8.05 -5.42
N SER A 221 8.53 7.37 -5.55
CA SER A 221 9.81 7.92 -5.09
C SER A 221 10.27 9.12 -5.93
N ASP A 222 10.99 10.03 -5.25
CA ASP A 222 11.73 11.11 -5.89
C ASP A 222 13.07 10.61 -6.48
N ASP A 223 13.56 9.45 -6.03
CA ASP A 223 14.74 8.80 -6.60
C ASP A 223 14.38 8.09 -7.91
N GLU A 224 14.97 8.54 -9.02
CA GLU A 224 14.69 7.99 -10.35
C GLU A 224 15.13 6.52 -10.50
N ASN A 225 16.18 6.05 -9.81
CA ASN A 225 16.58 4.65 -9.88
C ASN A 225 15.53 3.75 -9.22
N GLN A 226 15.05 4.14 -8.05
CA GLN A 226 13.98 3.43 -7.34
C GLN A 226 12.69 3.41 -8.15
N ARG A 227 12.33 4.56 -8.73
CA ARG A 227 11.14 4.69 -9.56
C ARG A 227 11.24 3.87 -10.84
N ASN A 228 12.37 3.94 -11.54
CA ASN A 228 12.60 3.14 -12.75
C ASN A 228 12.60 1.65 -12.44
N TRP A 229 13.14 1.25 -11.30
CA TRP A 229 13.02 -0.12 -10.82
C TRP A 229 11.55 -0.51 -10.64
N ALA A 230 10.73 0.28 -9.95
CA ALA A 230 9.31 0.00 -9.76
C ALA A 230 8.56 -0.10 -11.11
N ILE A 231 8.84 0.81 -12.03
CA ILE A 231 8.26 0.80 -13.39
C ILE A 231 8.63 -0.48 -14.14
N SER A 232 9.88 -0.95 -14.01
CA SER A 232 10.34 -2.19 -14.66
C SER A 232 9.58 -3.45 -14.22
N LYS A 233 8.96 -3.41 -13.03
CA LYS A 233 8.16 -4.52 -12.48
C LYS A 233 6.69 -4.46 -12.87
N LEU A 234 6.25 -3.37 -13.50
CA LEU A 234 4.87 -3.24 -14.00
C LEU A 234 4.69 -4.08 -15.27
N PRO A 235 3.45 -4.56 -15.55
CA PRO A 235 3.18 -5.55 -16.60
C PRO A 235 3.15 -4.95 -18.03
N TYR A 236 4.02 -3.99 -18.35
CA TYR A 236 4.09 -3.37 -19.68
C TYR A 236 4.43 -4.33 -20.81
N ASN A 237 5.14 -5.42 -20.50
CA ASN A 237 5.56 -6.44 -21.47
C ASN A 237 4.58 -7.62 -21.54
N LYS A 238 3.43 -7.56 -20.86
CA LYS A 238 2.42 -8.62 -20.90
C LYS A 238 1.37 -8.28 -21.95
N GLU A 239 0.87 -9.30 -22.65
CA GLU A 239 -0.17 -9.14 -23.66
C GLU A 239 -1.52 -8.71 -23.05
N ASP A 240 -1.77 -9.07 -21.79
CA ASP A 240 -3.00 -8.77 -21.08
C ASP A 240 -3.11 -7.29 -20.70
N LYS A 241 -4.13 -6.61 -21.23
CA LYS A 241 -4.48 -5.23 -20.85
C LYS A 241 -5.05 -5.10 -19.43
N ILE A 242 -5.52 -6.20 -18.84
CA ILE A 242 -6.01 -6.26 -17.45
C ILE A 242 -5.19 -7.32 -16.74
N TYR A 243 -4.38 -6.87 -15.79
CA TYR A 243 -3.45 -7.72 -15.06
C TYR A 243 -3.79 -7.84 -13.57
N TYR A 244 -4.31 -6.76 -12.96
CA TYR A 244 -4.73 -6.73 -11.57
C TYR A 244 -6.26 -6.83 -11.44
N LYS A 245 -6.71 -7.73 -10.57
CA LYS A 245 -8.11 -7.92 -10.16
C LYS A 245 -8.27 -7.55 -8.68
N ASP A 246 -9.50 -7.47 -8.19
CA ASP A 246 -9.79 -7.09 -6.79
C ASP A 246 -9.03 -7.95 -5.77
N SER A 247 -8.91 -9.25 -6.05
CA SER A 247 -8.17 -10.19 -5.20
C SER A 247 -6.67 -9.91 -5.12
N ASP A 248 -6.10 -9.18 -6.08
CA ASP A 248 -4.68 -8.81 -6.08
C ASP A 248 -4.41 -7.59 -5.17
N PHE A 249 -5.45 -6.83 -4.78
CA PHE A 249 -5.35 -5.64 -3.92
C PHE A 249 -5.60 -5.99 -2.45
N ASP A 250 -4.56 -6.57 -1.84
CA ASP A 250 -4.51 -6.82 -0.41
C ASP A 250 -4.70 -5.51 0.40
N PRO A 251 -5.38 -5.52 1.57
CA PRO A 251 -5.44 -4.35 2.46
C PRO A 251 -4.08 -3.68 2.72
N LEU A 252 -2.99 -4.44 2.66
CA LEU A 252 -1.63 -3.90 2.68
C LEU A 252 -1.42 -2.78 1.65
N PHE A 253 -1.80 -3.00 0.38
CA PHE A 253 -1.65 -2.02 -0.69
C PHE A 253 -2.25 -0.65 -0.31
N ILE A 254 -3.39 -0.67 0.38
CA ILE A 254 -4.11 0.56 0.73
C ILE A 254 -3.36 1.39 1.76
N GLU A 255 -2.61 0.78 2.68
CA GLU A 255 -1.78 1.51 3.66
C GLU A 255 -0.79 2.47 2.99
N GLU A 256 -0.25 2.09 1.82
CA GLU A 256 0.65 2.95 1.07
C GLU A 256 -0.10 3.87 0.10
N TYR A 257 -1.05 3.32 -0.65
CA TYR A 257 -1.77 4.08 -1.67
C TYR A 257 -2.52 5.29 -1.07
N GLU A 258 -3.15 5.12 0.10
CA GLU A 258 -3.92 6.18 0.74
C GLU A 258 -3.06 7.37 1.16
N ILE A 259 -1.78 7.16 1.49
CA ILE A 259 -0.85 8.25 1.84
C ILE A 259 -0.71 9.20 0.65
N HIS A 260 -0.45 8.66 -0.54
CA HIS A 260 -0.32 9.45 -1.77
C HIS A 260 -1.66 10.08 -2.17
N PHE A 261 -2.74 9.31 -2.07
CA PHE A 261 -4.10 9.77 -2.40
C PHE A 261 -4.58 10.91 -1.50
N PHE A 262 -4.35 10.84 -0.20
CA PHE A 262 -4.72 11.91 0.73
C PHE A 262 -3.80 13.12 0.61
N ASN A 263 -2.48 12.91 0.46
CA ASN A 263 -1.52 14.01 0.40
C ASN A 263 -1.75 14.92 -0.81
N ILE A 264 -2.04 14.39 -2.00
CA ILE A 264 -2.24 15.23 -3.18
C ILE A 264 -3.45 16.18 -3.05
N GLN A 265 -4.39 15.87 -2.16
CA GLN A 265 -5.58 16.69 -1.89
C GLN A 265 -5.33 17.77 -0.82
N LYS A 266 -4.18 17.75 -0.13
CA LYS A 266 -3.86 18.73 0.92
C LYS A 266 -3.29 20.00 0.27
N PRO A 267 -3.84 21.20 0.54
CA PRO A 267 -3.33 22.44 -0.02
C PRO A 267 -1.82 22.66 0.23
N ASP A 268 -1.35 22.39 1.46
CA ASP A 268 0.06 22.58 1.84
C ASP A 268 1.02 21.57 1.19
N PHE A 269 0.49 20.45 0.70
CA PHE A 269 1.27 19.46 -0.01
C PHE A 269 1.28 19.70 -1.52
N PHE A 270 0.26 20.34 -2.07
CA PHE A 270 0.11 20.47 -3.52
C PHE A 270 1.18 21.39 -4.14
N THR A 271 1.90 20.87 -5.13
CA THR A 271 2.71 21.65 -6.08
C THR A 271 2.49 21.09 -7.49
N ASP A 272 2.84 21.86 -8.53
CA ASP A 272 2.76 21.38 -9.91
C ASP A 272 3.59 20.09 -10.10
N GLU A 273 4.79 20.03 -9.54
CA GLU A 273 5.68 18.86 -9.61
C GLU A 273 5.05 17.64 -8.95
N ARG A 274 4.51 17.80 -7.73
CA ARG A 274 3.86 16.70 -6.99
C ARG A 274 2.58 16.23 -7.69
N SER A 275 1.85 17.13 -8.35
CA SER A 275 0.71 16.78 -9.19
C SER A 275 1.14 15.93 -10.38
N ILE A 276 2.20 16.35 -11.10
CA ILE A 276 2.76 15.58 -12.22
C ILE A 276 3.20 14.19 -11.75
N GLN A 277 3.94 14.11 -10.65
CA GLN A 277 4.36 12.84 -10.05
C GLN A 277 3.14 11.97 -9.71
N PHE A 278 2.13 12.53 -9.07
CA PHE A 278 0.93 11.78 -8.69
C PHE A 278 0.22 11.17 -9.90
N TRP A 279 -0.09 11.98 -10.92
CA TRP A 279 -0.85 11.50 -12.08
C TRP A 279 -0.05 10.53 -12.94
N THR A 280 1.25 10.79 -13.17
CA THR A 280 2.12 9.90 -13.97
C THR A 280 2.32 8.54 -13.29
N ASN A 281 2.37 8.51 -11.97
CA ASN A 281 2.52 7.27 -11.20
C ASN A 281 1.20 6.54 -10.95
N LEU A 282 0.07 7.24 -11.05
CA LEU A 282 -1.26 6.63 -10.96
C LEU A 282 -1.71 5.97 -12.27
N ILE A 283 -1.31 6.50 -13.43
CA ILE A 283 -1.68 5.97 -14.75
C ILE A 283 -1.49 4.45 -14.87
N PRO A 284 -0.34 3.85 -14.48
CA PRO A 284 -0.15 2.42 -14.60
C PRO A 284 -1.11 1.62 -13.71
N LEU A 285 -1.46 2.15 -12.52
CA LEU A 285 -2.43 1.51 -11.63
C LEU A 285 -3.83 1.49 -12.25
N ILE A 286 -4.23 2.55 -12.95
CA ILE A 286 -5.50 2.58 -13.69
C ILE A 286 -5.46 1.67 -14.92
N ARG A 287 -4.38 1.72 -15.68
CA ARG A 287 -4.26 0.95 -16.93
C ARG A 287 -4.41 -0.55 -16.68
N PHE A 288 -3.66 -1.08 -15.72
CA PHE A 288 -3.54 -2.52 -15.52
C PHE A 288 -4.57 -3.14 -14.58
N SER A 289 -5.37 -2.33 -13.87
CA SER A 289 -6.41 -2.84 -12.97
C SER A 289 -7.73 -3.08 -13.70
N SER A 290 -8.60 -3.97 -13.22
CA SER A 290 -9.95 -4.10 -13.79
C SER A 290 -10.82 -2.88 -13.47
N VAL A 291 -11.90 -2.67 -14.23
CA VAL A 291 -12.85 -1.56 -13.99
C VAL A 291 -13.46 -1.66 -12.59
N ASP A 292 -13.81 -2.86 -12.14
CA ASP A 292 -14.38 -3.11 -10.82
C ASP A 292 -13.37 -2.76 -9.72
N THR A 293 -12.11 -3.16 -9.90
CA THR A 293 -11.02 -2.85 -8.98
C THR A 293 -10.78 -1.36 -8.82
N ILE A 294 -10.82 -0.62 -9.93
CA ILE A 294 -10.65 0.82 -9.87
C ILE A 294 -11.81 1.43 -9.05
N ARG A 295 -13.05 0.97 -9.25
CA ARG A 295 -14.23 1.48 -8.53
C ARG A 295 -14.20 1.14 -7.04
N SER A 296 -13.91 -0.12 -6.69
CA SER A 296 -14.00 -0.61 -5.32
C SER A 296 -12.81 -0.21 -4.44
N THR A 297 -11.67 0.11 -5.05
CA THR A 297 -10.39 0.16 -4.33
C THR A 297 -9.59 1.42 -4.60
N ILE A 298 -9.36 1.77 -5.88
CA ILE A 298 -8.47 2.88 -6.25
C ILE A 298 -9.22 4.23 -6.17
N MET A 299 -10.45 4.29 -6.65
CA MET A 299 -11.22 5.54 -6.74
C MET A 299 -11.54 6.14 -5.38
N GLU A 300 -11.84 5.29 -4.40
CA GLU A 300 -12.14 5.67 -3.03
C GLU A 300 -11.64 4.57 -2.07
N PRO A 301 -10.42 4.71 -1.52
CA PRO A 301 -9.91 3.80 -0.50
C PRO A 301 -10.88 3.66 0.68
N PHE A 302 -10.92 2.48 1.28
CA PHE A 302 -11.82 2.20 2.41
C PHE A 302 -11.61 3.15 3.61
N SER A 303 -10.42 3.73 3.75
CA SER A 303 -10.08 4.70 4.80
C SER A 303 -10.68 6.09 4.59
N CYS A 304 -11.25 6.39 3.40
CA CYS A 304 -11.83 7.70 3.09
C CYS A 304 -12.92 8.14 4.07
N ALA A 305 -13.80 7.22 4.48
CA ALA A 305 -14.90 7.52 5.39
C ALA A 305 -14.36 8.02 6.75
N SER A 306 -13.51 7.21 7.39
CA SER A 306 -12.89 7.54 8.69
C SER A 306 -11.97 8.75 8.61
N TYR A 307 -11.30 9.00 7.48
CA TYR A 307 -10.46 10.19 7.30
C TYR A 307 -11.30 11.48 7.26
N ARG A 308 -12.47 11.48 6.60
CA ARG A 308 -13.34 12.67 6.50
C ARG A 308 -13.81 13.17 7.86
N ASP A 309 -13.96 12.27 8.84
CA ASP A 309 -14.40 12.61 10.19
C ASP A 309 -13.35 13.41 10.99
N ASP A 310 -12.09 13.46 10.53
CA ASP A 310 -11.03 14.30 11.11
C ASP A 310 -11.20 15.81 10.79
N LYS A 311 -12.21 16.20 9.98
CA LYS A 311 -12.69 17.58 9.72
C LYS A 311 -11.69 18.61 9.18
N ARG A 312 -10.39 18.31 9.10
CA ARG A 312 -9.35 19.26 8.65
C ARG A 312 -9.36 19.47 7.13
N ILE A 313 -9.67 18.43 6.36
CA ILE A 313 -9.59 18.44 4.90
C ILE A 313 -10.78 17.66 4.33
N ARG A 314 -11.44 18.24 3.33
CA ARG A 314 -12.49 17.55 2.57
C ARG A 314 -11.85 16.64 1.54
N ILE A 315 -11.71 15.35 1.87
CA ILE A 315 -11.28 14.33 0.91
C ILE A 315 -12.43 13.94 -0.01
N VAL A 316 -12.16 13.94 -1.31
CA VAL A 316 -13.11 13.59 -2.38
C VAL A 316 -12.58 12.38 -3.18
N PRO A 317 -13.45 11.63 -3.87
CA PRO A 317 -13.03 10.51 -4.72
C PRO A 317 -12.05 10.93 -5.82
N LEU A 318 -11.25 9.99 -6.31
CA LEU A 318 -10.17 10.23 -7.27
C LEU A 318 -10.58 11.04 -8.50
N TYR A 319 -11.69 10.69 -9.13
CA TYR A 319 -12.15 11.40 -10.32
C TYR A 319 -12.65 12.82 -10.01
N GLN A 320 -13.10 13.09 -8.78
CA GLN A 320 -13.37 14.45 -8.35
C GLN A 320 -12.07 15.24 -8.12
N VAL A 321 -11.01 14.61 -7.57
CA VAL A 321 -9.67 15.22 -7.48
C VAL A 321 -9.15 15.59 -8.87
N PHE A 322 -9.29 14.67 -9.82
CA PHE A 322 -8.93 14.87 -11.21
C PHE A 322 -9.65 16.09 -11.83
N ILE A 323 -10.97 16.16 -11.68
CA ILE A 323 -11.78 17.29 -12.14
C ILE A 323 -11.34 18.59 -11.49
N ASN A 324 -11.16 18.61 -10.17
CA ASN A 324 -10.73 19.80 -9.45
C ASN A 324 -9.39 20.32 -10.00
N HIS A 325 -8.42 19.44 -10.28
CA HIS A 325 -7.14 19.83 -10.85
C HIS A 325 -7.24 20.33 -12.29
N VAL A 326 -8.01 19.64 -13.13
CA VAL A 326 -8.23 20.04 -14.53
C VAL A 326 -8.88 21.43 -14.61
N PHE A 327 -9.96 21.65 -13.86
CA PHE A 327 -10.73 22.90 -13.92
C PHE A 327 -10.16 24.03 -13.05
N SER A 328 -9.09 23.78 -12.30
CA SER A 328 -8.31 24.84 -11.62
C SER A 328 -7.39 25.61 -12.58
N TYR A 329 -7.42 25.32 -13.90
CA TYR A 329 -6.56 25.96 -14.91
C TYR A 329 -5.06 25.85 -14.58
N LEU A 330 -4.66 24.71 -14.03
CA LEU A 330 -3.25 24.42 -13.77
C LEU A 330 -2.46 24.48 -15.08
N LYS A 331 -1.25 25.04 -15.03
CA LYS A 331 -0.43 25.27 -16.22
C LYS A 331 0.39 24.02 -16.55
N THR A 332 1.40 23.74 -15.74
CA THR A 332 2.39 22.67 -15.95
C THR A 332 1.79 21.26 -15.87
N PRO A 333 0.83 20.96 -14.96
CA PRO A 333 0.23 19.63 -14.83
C PRO A 333 -0.74 19.23 -15.96
N LEU A 334 -1.22 20.19 -16.77
CA LEU A 334 -2.30 19.95 -17.74
C LEU A 334 -2.03 18.78 -18.71
N PRO A 335 -0.85 18.66 -19.35
CA PRO A 335 -0.60 17.54 -20.27
C PRO A 335 -0.74 16.18 -19.59
N PHE A 336 -0.28 16.05 -18.34
CA PHE A 336 -0.35 14.79 -17.59
C PHE A 336 -1.77 14.45 -17.14
N LEU A 337 -2.57 15.47 -16.82
CA LEU A 337 -4.00 15.32 -16.57
C LEU A 337 -4.73 14.83 -17.83
N LEU A 338 -4.41 15.39 -19.01
CA LEU A 338 -4.99 14.94 -20.28
C LEU A 338 -4.52 13.52 -20.67
N ARG A 339 -3.28 13.15 -20.34
CA ARG A 339 -2.81 11.77 -20.46
C ARG A 339 -3.63 10.83 -19.59
N PHE A 340 -3.84 11.19 -18.31
CA PHE A 340 -4.68 10.42 -17.38
C PHE A 340 -6.13 10.30 -17.88
N LEU A 341 -6.68 11.37 -18.47
CA LEU A 341 -7.99 11.35 -19.14
C LEU A 341 -8.02 10.32 -20.26
N GLY A 342 -7.02 10.32 -21.15
CA GLY A 342 -6.92 9.36 -22.25
C GLY A 342 -6.93 7.91 -21.74
N VAL A 343 -6.11 7.59 -20.73
CA VAL A 343 -6.09 6.24 -20.13
C VAL A 343 -7.42 5.89 -19.47
N SER A 344 -8.05 6.84 -18.78
CA SER A 344 -9.36 6.64 -18.16
C SER A 344 -10.47 6.41 -19.19
N LEU A 345 -10.45 7.12 -20.32
CA LEU A 345 -11.39 6.94 -21.42
C LEU A 345 -11.20 5.59 -22.12
N GLU A 346 -9.96 5.14 -22.34
CA GLU A 346 -9.68 3.78 -22.83
C GLU A 346 -10.30 2.72 -21.91
N LYS A 347 -10.32 2.99 -20.60
CA LYS A 347 -10.75 2.04 -19.57
C LYS A 347 -12.25 2.00 -19.35
N PHE A 348 -12.86 3.17 -19.16
CA PHE A 348 -14.26 3.32 -18.78
C PHE A 348 -15.16 3.72 -19.95
N LYS A 349 -14.58 4.15 -21.09
CA LYS A 349 -15.34 4.72 -22.21
C LYS A 349 -16.28 5.82 -21.72
N MET A 350 -17.53 5.83 -22.18
CA MET A 350 -18.54 6.81 -21.75
C MET A 350 -18.96 6.70 -20.29
N GLN A 351 -18.76 5.56 -19.63
CA GLN A 351 -19.07 5.41 -18.20
C GLN A 351 -18.21 6.32 -17.34
N LEU A 352 -17.06 6.81 -17.85
CA LEU A 352 -16.24 7.78 -17.15
C LEU A 352 -17.05 9.02 -16.73
N PHE A 353 -17.93 9.50 -17.62
CA PHE A 353 -18.69 10.72 -17.41
C PHE A 353 -19.77 10.59 -16.33
N GLU A 354 -20.09 9.37 -15.89
CA GLU A 354 -20.97 9.15 -14.74
C GLU A 354 -20.29 9.54 -13.43
N PHE A 355 -18.97 9.37 -13.31
CA PHE A 355 -18.20 9.69 -12.10
C PHE A 355 -17.89 11.17 -11.94
N ILE A 356 -17.99 11.93 -13.02
CA ILE A 356 -17.55 13.33 -13.07
C ILE A 356 -18.69 14.31 -13.38
N LYS A 357 -19.94 13.88 -13.18
CA LYS A 357 -21.12 14.76 -13.33
C LYS A 357 -20.95 16.03 -12.46
N PRO A 358 -21.35 17.21 -12.96
CA PRO A 358 -22.10 17.44 -14.20
C PRO A 358 -21.23 17.56 -15.47
N HIS A 359 -19.93 17.33 -15.38
CA HIS A 359 -19.01 17.50 -16.51
C HIS A 359 -19.15 16.37 -17.54
N ASN A 360 -18.98 16.72 -18.80
CA ASN A 360 -18.98 15.80 -19.93
C ASN A 360 -17.76 16.07 -20.83
N TYR A 361 -17.65 15.37 -21.96
CA TYR A 361 -16.54 15.55 -22.90
C TYR A 361 -16.42 17.00 -23.41
N MET A 362 -17.54 17.71 -23.64
CA MET A 362 -17.52 19.12 -24.07
C MET A 362 -16.86 19.99 -23.03
N SER A 363 -17.07 19.72 -21.73
CA SER A 363 -16.41 20.46 -20.66
C SER A 363 -14.88 20.39 -20.75
N PHE A 364 -14.31 19.25 -21.19
CA PHE A 364 -12.87 19.11 -21.39
C PHE A 364 -12.37 19.81 -22.66
N PHE A 365 -13.15 19.76 -23.76
CA PHE A 365 -12.84 20.55 -24.95
C PHE A 365 -12.81 22.04 -24.63
N ASP A 366 -13.83 22.55 -23.94
CA ASP A 366 -13.90 23.95 -23.53
C ASP A 366 -12.73 24.33 -22.63
N MET A 367 -12.41 23.51 -21.63
CA MET A 367 -11.30 23.77 -20.72
C MET A 367 -9.95 23.76 -21.45
N ALA A 368 -9.68 22.73 -22.28
CA ALA A 368 -8.42 22.60 -22.98
C ALA A 368 -8.23 23.73 -24.00
N PHE A 369 -9.21 24.00 -24.85
CA PHE A 369 -9.09 25.01 -25.90
C PHE A 369 -9.13 26.45 -25.37
N ASN A 370 -9.71 26.70 -24.20
CA ASN A 370 -9.65 28.02 -23.57
C ASN A 370 -8.40 28.21 -22.71
N ASN A 371 -7.66 27.15 -22.38
CA ASN A 371 -6.41 27.25 -21.61
C ASN A 371 -5.25 27.76 -22.49
N PRO A 372 -4.64 28.93 -22.21
CA PRO A 372 -3.52 29.45 -22.99
C PRO A 372 -2.30 28.53 -23.00
N THR A 373 -2.07 27.79 -21.91
CA THR A 373 -0.96 26.85 -21.79
C THR A 373 -1.14 25.65 -22.70
N TYR A 374 -2.37 25.18 -22.93
CA TYR A 374 -2.65 24.14 -23.91
C TYR A 374 -2.24 24.59 -25.33
N LYS A 375 -2.64 25.80 -25.73
CA LYS A 375 -2.26 26.38 -27.04
C LYS A 375 -0.75 26.53 -27.18
N LYS A 376 -0.07 26.94 -26.11
CA LYS A 376 1.39 27.03 -26.05
C LYS A 376 2.03 25.66 -26.28
N TYR A 377 1.61 24.63 -25.55
CA TYR A 377 2.16 23.27 -25.72
C TYR A 377 1.87 22.68 -27.10
N LEU A 378 0.71 22.97 -27.72
CA LEU A 378 0.44 22.56 -29.10
C LEU A 378 1.42 23.15 -30.12
N GLN A 379 1.98 24.33 -29.85
CA GLN A 379 2.95 25.00 -30.74
C GLN A 379 4.40 24.59 -30.45
N GLU A 380 4.72 24.33 -29.19
CA GLU A 380 6.09 24.09 -28.73
C GLU A 380 6.49 22.61 -28.71
N LEU A 381 5.54 21.70 -28.49
CA LEU A 381 5.86 20.27 -28.42
C LEU A 381 5.98 19.67 -29.82
N PRO A 382 7.10 18.99 -30.13
CA PRO A 382 7.31 18.38 -31.44
C PRO A 382 6.33 17.21 -31.66
N PRO A 383 5.52 17.23 -32.73
CA PRO A 383 4.57 16.16 -33.02
C PRO A 383 5.25 14.86 -33.44
N GLU A 384 6.50 14.91 -33.88
CA GLU A 384 7.30 13.75 -34.33
C GLU A 384 7.93 12.97 -33.16
N THR A 385 7.96 13.56 -31.96
CA THR A 385 8.55 12.91 -30.78
C THR A 385 7.54 11.95 -30.16
N PHE A 386 7.57 10.71 -30.64
CA PHE A 386 6.77 9.62 -30.09
C PHE A 386 7.56 8.83 -29.05
N PRO A 387 6.91 8.41 -27.94
CA PRO A 387 7.53 7.51 -26.98
C PRO A 387 7.83 6.15 -27.64
N SER A 388 9.00 5.60 -27.34
CA SER A 388 9.48 4.31 -27.88
C SER A 388 8.73 3.10 -27.32
N SER A 389 7.99 3.27 -26.22
CA SER A 389 7.23 2.21 -25.57
C SER A 389 6.01 2.78 -24.83
N LEU A 390 5.05 1.90 -24.54
CA LEU A 390 3.89 2.25 -23.71
C LEU A 390 4.30 2.67 -22.30
N SER A 391 5.32 2.02 -21.73
CA SER A 391 5.88 2.43 -20.44
C SER A 391 6.34 3.87 -20.48
N GLN A 392 7.12 4.26 -21.51
CA GLN A 392 7.59 5.64 -21.65
C GLN A 392 6.43 6.62 -21.83
N LEU A 393 5.39 6.27 -22.59
CA LEU A 393 4.19 7.09 -22.76
C LEU A 393 3.53 7.37 -21.41
N ASP A 394 3.26 6.31 -20.64
CA ASP A 394 2.49 6.42 -19.40
C ASP A 394 3.28 7.14 -18.29
N THR A 395 4.56 6.80 -18.13
CA THR A 395 5.36 7.22 -16.95
C THR A 395 6.27 8.41 -17.21
N SER A 396 6.31 8.98 -18.43
CA SER A 396 7.14 10.17 -18.71
C SER A 396 6.75 11.34 -17.80
N ARG A 397 7.73 11.94 -17.13
CA ARG A 397 7.57 13.22 -16.40
C ARG A 397 7.73 14.45 -17.31
N ASN A 398 7.97 14.23 -18.61
CA ASN A 398 7.97 15.27 -19.63
C ASN A 398 6.64 15.27 -20.39
N PRO A 399 6.10 16.45 -20.73
CA PRO A 399 4.91 16.55 -21.56
C PRO A 399 5.22 16.07 -22.98
N LEU A 400 4.29 15.34 -23.58
CA LEU A 400 4.39 14.82 -24.93
C LEU A 400 3.27 15.40 -25.78
N PHE A 401 3.52 15.63 -27.08
CA PHE A 401 2.49 16.14 -27.99
C PHE A 401 1.23 15.25 -27.99
N ILE A 402 1.43 13.93 -27.93
CA ILE A 402 0.35 12.92 -27.88
C ILE A 402 -0.58 13.08 -26.67
N ASP A 403 -0.10 13.66 -25.56
CA ASP A 403 -0.91 13.89 -24.36
C ASP A 403 -2.06 14.87 -24.64
N LEU A 404 -1.82 15.82 -25.55
CA LEU A 404 -2.77 16.88 -25.88
C LEU A 404 -3.90 16.38 -26.78
N VAL A 405 -3.65 15.35 -27.61
CA VAL A 405 -4.55 14.95 -28.70
C VAL A 405 -5.19 13.57 -28.52
N LYS A 406 -4.52 12.64 -27.83
CA LYS A 406 -4.98 11.23 -27.76
C LYS A 406 -6.36 11.06 -27.14
N TRP A 407 -6.68 11.83 -26.10
CA TRP A 407 -7.99 11.78 -25.47
C TRP A 407 -9.11 12.25 -26.41
N MET A 408 -8.82 13.15 -27.35
CA MET A 408 -9.77 13.63 -28.35
C MET A 408 -10.10 12.53 -29.38
N GLU A 409 -9.10 11.76 -29.80
CA GLU A 409 -9.28 10.61 -30.70
C GLU A 409 -10.21 9.56 -30.08
N ILE A 410 -10.00 9.24 -28.80
CA ILE A 410 -10.87 8.28 -28.09
C ILE A 410 -12.30 8.82 -28.01
N CYS A 411 -12.47 10.11 -27.71
CA CYS A 411 -13.78 10.75 -27.69
C CYS A 411 -14.45 10.79 -29.07
N SER A 412 -13.72 11.02 -30.17
CA SER A 412 -14.32 11.14 -31.51
C SER A 412 -14.91 9.83 -32.01
N HIS A 413 -14.25 8.70 -31.76
CA HIS A 413 -14.81 7.38 -32.04
C HIS A 413 -16.07 7.11 -31.23
N ILE A 414 -16.04 7.48 -29.95
CA ILE A 414 -17.19 7.35 -29.05
C ILE A 414 -18.39 8.19 -29.52
N LEU A 415 -18.14 9.38 -30.09
CA LEU A 415 -19.19 10.27 -30.61
C LEU A 415 -19.83 9.79 -31.91
N ASN A 416 -19.09 9.02 -32.71
CA ASN A 416 -19.63 8.44 -33.95
C ASN A 416 -20.49 7.19 -33.70
N ASP A 417 -20.31 6.54 -32.53
CA ASP A 417 -21.03 5.32 -32.14
C ASP A 417 -22.23 5.59 -31.19
N SER A 418 -22.45 6.84 -30.79
CA SER A 418 -23.58 7.32 -29.96
C SER A 418 -24.63 8.03 -30.79
#